data_AF-A0A5C0XT39-F1
#
_entry.id   AF-A0A5C0XT39-F1
#
_cell.length_a   1.000
_cell.length_b   1.000
_cell.length_c   1.000
_cell.angle_alpha   90.00
_cell.angle_beta   90.00
_cell.angle_gamma   90.00
#
_symmetry.space_group_name_H-M   'P 1'
#
loop_
_entity.id
_entity.type
_entity.pdbx_description
1 polymer ?
#
loop_
_entity_poly.entity_id
_entity_poly.type
_entity_poly.pdbx_seq_one_letter_code
_entity_poly.pdbx_strand_id
1 'polypeptide(L)'
;MKICLISWKKFKYILNQKHNGMREIINYDGPEIFREIVSQKFTRLVEALEALGVKINEVSLRGREITVNRYMVLYIVGEIVISEKSGLFLREIKHLIGPILRSINDEIQREVRPVGYYSYIDVDKFRLSMSREQEENRQNIVVDVPEEYEKEVKRVAKGIAIFLSDNNVNFDTLVISGYLVKDILKIRVVLMPVGEYEEDKLEKLLRGVAEKYTSYLRERGLKAILDDIEVITTKIKPWVSIALKRKRLAEREASQIVSDEDIQLVVQKFRGKLSRN
;
A
#
# COMPACT_ATOMS: atom_id res chain seq x y z
N MET A 1 -32.94 14.74 -4.28
CA MET A 1 -31.82 14.14 -5.03
C MET A 1 -31.00 15.25 -5.67
N LYS A 2 -29.77 15.51 -5.20
CA LYS A 2 -28.86 16.48 -5.86
C LYS A 2 -27.92 15.69 -6.78
N ILE A 3 -28.13 15.82 -8.09
CA ILE A 3 -27.24 15.27 -9.11
C ILE A 3 -26.05 16.22 -9.22
N CYS A 4 -24.85 15.72 -8.91
CA CYS A 4 -23.62 16.50 -8.98
C CYS A 4 -23.16 16.57 -10.43
N LEU A 5 -23.48 17.67 -11.12
CA LEU A 5 -22.95 17.97 -12.45
C LEU A 5 -21.48 18.42 -12.32
N ILE A 6 -20.57 17.47 -12.46
CA ILE A 6 -19.14 17.78 -12.57
C ILE A 6 -18.95 18.54 -13.89
N SER A 7 -18.46 19.78 -13.79
CA SER A 7 -18.12 20.63 -14.94
C SER A 7 -17.21 19.88 -15.92
N TRP A 8 -17.57 19.91 -17.20
CA TRP A 8 -16.83 19.27 -18.31
C TRP A 8 -15.35 19.67 -18.36
N LYS A 9 -15.01 20.89 -17.90
CA LYS A 9 -13.61 21.34 -17.77
C LYS A 9 -12.84 20.59 -16.67
N LYS A 10 -13.51 20.28 -15.55
CA LYS A 10 -12.94 19.51 -14.43
C LYS A 10 -12.76 18.04 -14.82
N PHE A 11 -13.66 17.49 -15.63
CA PHE A 11 -13.54 16.14 -16.21
C PHE A 11 -12.36 16.04 -17.19
N LYS A 12 -12.20 17.01 -18.11
CA LYS A 12 -11.03 17.08 -19.01
C LYS A 12 -9.70 17.26 -18.27
N TYR A 13 -9.67 18.04 -17.20
CA TYR A 13 -8.46 18.23 -16.40
C TYR A 13 -8.05 16.95 -15.67
N ILE A 14 -9.02 16.22 -15.09
CA ILE A 14 -8.78 14.91 -14.46
C ILE A 14 -8.32 13.89 -15.50
N LEU A 15 -8.94 13.85 -16.69
CA LEU A 15 -8.51 12.98 -17.80
C LEU A 15 -7.10 13.32 -18.29
N ASN A 16 -6.74 14.60 -18.42
CA ASN A 16 -5.39 15.01 -18.83
C ASN A 16 -4.32 14.70 -17.76
N GLN A 17 -4.65 14.88 -16.47
CA GLN A 17 -3.79 14.46 -15.36
C GLN A 17 -3.61 12.93 -15.34
N LYS A 18 -4.70 12.16 -15.58
CA LYS A 18 -4.65 10.70 -15.70
C LYS A 18 -3.83 10.25 -16.91
N HIS A 19 -3.99 10.89 -18.07
CA HIS A 19 -3.21 10.58 -19.28
C HIS A 19 -1.72 10.87 -19.13
N ASN A 20 -1.34 11.94 -18.40
CA ASN A 20 0.07 12.19 -18.08
C ASN A 20 0.62 11.17 -17.07
N GLY A 21 -0.15 10.79 -16.05
CA GLY A 21 0.25 9.72 -15.12
C GLY A 21 0.30 8.33 -15.77
N MET A 22 -0.55 8.04 -16.76
CA MET A 22 -0.52 6.77 -17.50
C MET A 22 0.67 6.66 -18.45
N ARG A 23 1.18 7.78 -18.98
CA ARG A 23 2.44 7.81 -19.73
C ARG A 23 3.64 7.43 -18.86
N GLU A 24 3.58 7.66 -17.56
CA GLU A 24 4.62 7.22 -16.60
C GLU A 24 4.53 5.71 -16.29
N ILE A 25 3.36 5.09 -16.51
CA ILE A 25 3.15 3.66 -16.25
C ILE A 25 3.60 2.79 -17.44
N ILE A 26 3.57 3.31 -18.67
CA ILE A 26 3.88 2.52 -19.89
C ILE A 26 5.25 2.90 -20.44
N ASN A 27 6.21 2.00 -20.27
CA ASN A 27 7.55 2.11 -20.81
C ASN A 27 7.66 1.30 -22.11
N TYR A 28 7.89 1.95 -23.24
CA TYR A 28 8.12 1.29 -24.52
C TYR A 28 9.57 1.45 -24.99
N ASP A 29 10.27 0.33 -25.12
CA ASP A 29 11.63 0.23 -25.65
C ASP A 29 11.59 -0.47 -27.02
N GLY A 30 11.56 0.31 -28.09
CA GLY A 30 11.46 -0.19 -29.46
C GLY A 30 11.54 0.95 -30.50
N PRO A 31 11.26 0.65 -31.78
CA PRO A 31 11.35 1.66 -32.84
C PRO A 31 10.43 2.86 -32.59
N GLU A 32 11.00 4.06 -32.65
CA GLU A 32 10.32 5.29 -32.23
C GLU A 32 9.04 5.57 -33.02
N ILE A 33 9.02 5.21 -34.29
CA ILE A 33 7.87 5.38 -35.20
C ILE A 33 6.61 4.65 -34.72
N PHE A 34 6.75 3.62 -33.89
CA PHE A 34 5.63 2.85 -33.34
C PHE A 34 5.32 3.19 -31.89
N ARG A 35 6.15 3.99 -31.21
CA ARG A 35 6.02 4.29 -29.78
C ARG A 35 4.61 4.78 -29.45
N GLU A 36 4.13 5.79 -30.18
CA GLU A 36 2.82 6.39 -29.90
C GLU A 36 1.67 5.40 -30.15
N ILE A 37 1.71 4.66 -31.26
CA ILE A 37 0.71 3.64 -31.60
C ILE A 37 0.64 2.60 -30.50
N VAL A 38 1.79 2.02 -30.12
CA VAL A 38 1.88 0.97 -29.11
C VAL A 38 1.44 1.49 -27.74
N SER A 39 2.01 2.61 -27.27
CA SER A 39 1.68 3.18 -25.96
C SER A 39 0.20 3.55 -25.83
N GLN A 40 -0.43 4.09 -26.87
CA GLN A 40 -1.86 4.43 -26.85
C GLN A 40 -2.75 3.17 -26.71
N LYS A 41 -2.42 2.06 -27.41
CA LYS A 41 -3.20 0.83 -27.28
C LYS A 41 -3.04 0.16 -25.93
N PHE A 42 -1.83 0.17 -25.39
CA PHE A 42 -1.58 -0.37 -24.05
C PHE A 42 -2.13 0.54 -22.94
N THR A 43 -2.37 1.83 -23.19
CA THR A 43 -3.09 2.70 -22.24
C THR A 43 -4.53 2.20 -22.03
N ARG A 44 -5.20 1.79 -23.11
CA ARG A 44 -6.55 1.21 -23.04
C ARG A 44 -6.56 -0.12 -22.28
N LEU A 45 -5.50 -0.92 -22.40
CA LEU A 45 -5.33 -2.14 -21.60
C LEU A 45 -5.29 -1.80 -20.11
N VAL A 46 -4.48 -0.81 -19.74
CA VAL A 46 -4.33 -0.36 -18.35
C VAL A 46 -5.68 0.11 -17.82
N GLU A 47 -6.39 0.95 -18.57
CA GLU A 47 -7.72 1.44 -18.19
C GLU A 47 -8.74 0.31 -18.01
N ALA A 48 -8.75 -0.68 -18.91
CA ALA A 48 -9.65 -1.83 -18.82
C ALA A 48 -9.36 -2.70 -17.59
N LEU A 49 -8.08 -2.92 -17.28
CA LEU A 49 -7.66 -3.68 -16.11
C LEU A 49 -7.92 -2.91 -14.80
N GLU A 50 -7.69 -1.60 -14.77
CA GLU A 50 -8.05 -0.72 -13.65
C GLU A 50 -9.56 -0.74 -13.38
N ALA A 51 -10.40 -0.74 -14.42
CA ALA A 51 -11.85 -0.83 -14.29
C ALA A 51 -12.32 -2.16 -13.67
N LEU A 52 -11.52 -3.23 -13.82
CA LEU A 52 -11.73 -4.52 -13.18
C LEU A 52 -11.17 -4.60 -11.75
N GLY A 53 -10.66 -3.49 -11.22
CA GLY A 53 -10.10 -3.40 -9.86
C GLY A 53 -8.62 -3.80 -9.77
N VAL A 54 -7.93 -3.97 -10.91
CA VAL A 54 -6.51 -4.31 -10.95
C VAL A 54 -5.69 -3.03 -10.92
N LYS A 55 -4.89 -2.83 -9.88
CA LYS A 55 -3.98 -1.69 -9.80
C LYS A 55 -2.65 -2.05 -10.49
N ILE A 56 -2.38 -1.40 -11.61
CA ILE A 56 -1.15 -1.60 -12.39
C ILE A 56 -0.10 -0.59 -11.93
N ASN A 57 1.10 -1.09 -11.62
CA ASN A 57 2.23 -0.26 -11.23
C ASN A 57 3.08 0.14 -12.43
N GLU A 58 3.34 -0.80 -13.34
CA GLU A 58 4.17 -0.57 -14.52
C GLU A 58 3.78 -1.52 -15.66
N VAL A 59 3.92 -1.07 -16.90
CA VAL A 59 3.84 -1.86 -18.12
C VAL A 59 5.09 -1.62 -18.94
N SER A 60 5.95 -2.63 -19.01
CA SER A 60 7.22 -2.56 -19.74
C SER A 60 7.12 -3.35 -21.03
N LEU A 61 7.23 -2.66 -22.15
CA LEU A 61 7.08 -3.19 -23.50
C LEU A 61 8.40 -3.11 -24.23
N ARG A 62 8.77 -4.18 -24.92
CA ARG A 62 9.91 -4.20 -25.84
C ARG A 62 9.43 -4.52 -27.24
N GLY A 63 9.67 -3.59 -28.16
CA GLY A 63 9.42 -3.74 -29.58
C GLY A 63 10.70 -4.01 -30.35
N ARG A 64 10.67 -4.95 -31.29
CA ARG A 64 11.79 -5.20 -32.22
C ARG A 64 11.26 -5.35 -33.63
N GLU A 65 11.97 -4.78 -34.59
CA GLU A 65 11.72 -5.08 -36.00
C GLU A 65 12.42 -6.38 -36.36
N ILE A 66 11.66 -7.33 -36.89
CA ILE A 66 12.16 -8.58 -37.43
C ILE A 66 11.67 -8.73 -38.86
N THR A 67 12.47 -9.38 -39.71
CA THR A 67 12.04 -9.75 -41.06
C THR A 67 11.69 -11.23 -41.07
N VAL A 68 10.44 -11.55 -41.41
CA VAL A 68 9.95 -12.93 -41.52
C VAL A 68 9.37 -13.11 -42.92
N ASN A 69 9.91 -14.06 -43.70
CA ASN A 69 9.42 -14.36 -45.05
C ASN A 69 9.27 -13.11 -45.96
N ARG A 70 10.24 -12.19 -45.89
CA ARG A 70 10.27 -10.90 -46.61
C ARG A 70 9.26 -9.84 -46.13
N TYR A 71 8.56 -10.08 -45.02
CA TYR A 71 7.70 -9.11 -44.36
C TYR A 71 8.40 -8.49 -43.16
N MET A 72 8.26 -7.17 -43.00
CA MET A 72 8.67 -6.47 -41.79
C MET A 72 7.62 -6.69 -40.71
N VAL A 73 8.04 -7.18 -39.55
CA VAL A 73 7.17 -7.51 -38.42
C VAL A 73 7.68 -6.74 -37.20
N LEU A 74 6.81 -5.93 -36.61
CA LEU A 74 6.95 -5.38 -35.28
C LEU A 74 6.60 -6.46 -34.26
N TYR A 75 7.64 -7.07 -33.70
CA TYR A 75 7.52 -8.08 -32.65
C TYR A 75 7.52 -7.41 -31.29
N ILE A 76 6.46 -7.62 -30.50
CA ILE A 76 6.26 -6.98 -29.19
C ILE A 76 6.15 -8.05 -28.11
N VAL A 77 6.94 -7.87 -27.05
CA VAL A 77 6.85 -8.60 -25.79
C VAL A 77 6.79 -7.61 -24.64
N GLY A 78 6.32 -8.05 -23.49
CA GLY A 78 6.27 -7.15 -22.34
C GLY A 78 6.00 -7.82 -21.02
N GLU A 79 5.97 -6.99 -20.00
CA GLU A 79 5.71 -7.33 -18.62
C GLU A 79 4.70 -6.34 -18.06
N ILE A 80 3.64 -6.85 -17.45
CA ILE A 80 2.67 -6.03 -16.71
C ILE A 80 2.89 -6.33 -15.24
N VAL A 81 3.20 -5.28 -14.51
CA VAL A 81 3.50 -5.30 -13.08
C VAL A 81 2.26 -4.86 -12.32
N ILE A 82 1.68 -5.77 -11.55
CA ILE A 82 0.43 -5.56 -10.81
C ILE A 82 0.74 -5.40 -9.31
N SER A 83 0.02 -4.50 -8.63
CA SER A 83 0.10 -4.31 -7.18
C SER A 83 -0.48 -5.50 -6.40
N GLU A 84 0.19 -5.94 -5.34
CA GLU A 84 -0.30 -6.95 -4.38
C GLU A 84 -1.65 -6.58 -3.74
N LYS A 85 -1.99 -5.28 -3.65
CA LYS A 85 -3.28 -4.80 -3.13
C LYS A 85 -4.48 -5.14 -4.03
N SER A 86 -4.23 -5.65 -5.25
CA SER A 86 -5.27 -6.00 -6.23
C SER A 86 -6.08 -7.27 -5.87
N GLY A 87 -5.91 -7.83 -4.68
CA GLY A 87 -6.66 -9.02 -4.23
C GLY A 87 -6.34 -10.30 -5.01
N LEU A 88 -6.99 -11.40 -4.64
CA LEU A 88 -6.69 -12.79 -5.03
C LEU A 88 -6.84 -13.14 -6.54
N PHE A 89 -7.02 -12.16 -7.44
CA PHE A 89 -7.44 -12.39 -8.83
C PHE A 89 -6.33 -12.64 -9.87
N LEU A 90 -5.07 -12.82 -9.46
CA LEU A 90 -3.97 -13.05 -10.41
C LEU A 90 -4.20 -14.19 -11.40
N ARG A 91 -4.78 -15.28 -10.91
CA ARG A 91 -5.01 -16.47 -11.73
C ARG A 91 -6.08 -16.19 -12.79
N GLU A 92 -7.16 -15.50 -12.45
CA GLU A 92 -8.15 -15.07 -13.45
C GLU A 92 -7.60 -14.01 -14.41
N ILE A 93 -6.79 -13.06 -13.92
CA ILE A 93 -6.19 -12.00 -14.76
C ILE A 93 -5.31 -12.59 -15.87
N LYS A 94 -4.54 -13.66 -15.59
CA LYS A 94 -3.76 -14.37 -16.62
C LYS A 94 -4.63 -14.88 -17.77
N HIS A 95 -5.83 -15.39 -17.47
CA HIS A 95 -6.77 -15.87 -18.48
C HIS A 95 -7.43 -14.73 -19.26
N LEU A 96 -7.60 -13.56 -18.64
CA LEU A 96 -8.21 -12.39 -19.28
C LEU A 96 -7.24 -11.61 -20.19
N ILE A 97 -5.95 -11.58 -19.86
CA ILE A 97 -4.96 -10.79 -20.59
C ILE A 97 -4.72 -11.32 -22.01
N GLY A 98 -4.71 -12.64 -22.21
CA GLY A 98 -4.45 -13.23 -23.52
C GLY A 98 -5.42 -12.78 -24.62
N PRO A 99 -6.74 -12.83 -24.41
CA PRO A 99 -7.73 -12.26 -25.33
C PRO A 99 -7.54 -10.76 -25.58
N ILE A 100 -7.23 -9.97 -24.54
CA ILE A 100 -7.06 -8.52 -24.68
C ILE A 100 -5.81 -8.18 -25.48
N LEU A 101 -4.68 -8.86 -25.22
CA LEU A 101 -3.44 -8.69 -26.00
C LEU A 101 -3.64 -9.06 -27.47
N ARG A 102 -4.45 -10.08 -27.77
CA ARG A 102 -4.81 -10.40 -29.16
C ARG A 102 -5.62 -9.29 -29.82
N SER A 103 -6.62 -8.74 -29.12
CA SER A 103 -7.38 -7.60 -29.62
C SER A 103 -6.49 -6.38 -29.86
N ILE A 104 -5.54 -6.11 -28.96
CA ILE A 104 -4.56 -5.03 -29.10
C ILE A 104 -3.66 -5.28 -30.30
N ASN A 105 -3.20 -6.53 -30.51
CA ASN A 105 -2.40 -6.87 -31.67
C ASN A 105 -3.17 -6.59 -32.97
N ASP A 106 -4.45 -6.95 -33.05
CA ASP A 106 -5.28 -6.69 -34.23
C ASP A 106 -5.47 -5.18 -34.48
N GLU A 107 -5.58 -4.38 -33.41
CA GLU A 107 -5.64 -2.92 -33.53
C GLU A 107 -4.31 -2.33 -34.02
N ILE A 108 -3.18 -2.72 -33.44
CA ILE A 108 -1.86 -2.28 -33.90
C ILE A 108 -1.64 -2.71 -35.34
N GLN A 109 -2.01 -3.94 -35.69
CA GLN A 109 -1.89 -4.50 -37.03
C GLN A 109 -2.63 -3.66 -38.07
N ARG A 110 -3.81 -3.11 -37.74
CA ARG A 110 -4.57 -2.23 -38.65
C ARG A 110 -3.87 -0.90 -38.90
N GLU A 111 -3.12 -0.40 -37.91
CA GLU A 111 -2.41 0.89 -38.00
C GLU A 111 -1.02 0.76 -38.63
N VAL A 112 -0.32 -0.37 -38.42
CA VAL A 112 1.03 -0.58 -38.98
C VAL A 112 1.04 -1.20 -40.37
N ARG A 113 -0.05 -1.86 -40.79
CA ARG A 113 -0.16 -2.47 -42.14
C ARG A 113 -0.05 -1.46 -43.29
N PRO A 114 -0.66 -0.26 -43.23
CA PRO A 114 -0.54 0.74 -44.28
C PRO A 114 0.90 1.22 -44.50
N VAL A 115 1.77 1.13 -43.49
CA VAL A 115 3.19 1.49 -43.57
C VAL A 115 4.10 0.29 -43.92
N GLY A 116 3.51 -0.85 -44.30
CA GLY A 116 4.25 -2.04 -44.76
C GLY A 116 4.73 -2.98 -43.65
N TYR A 117 4.26 -2.79 -42.42
CA TYR A 117 4.62 -3.61 -41.26
C TYR A 117 3.46 -4.53 -40.85
N TYR A 118 3.82 -5.66 -40.25
CA TYR A 118 2.91 -6.52 -39.50
C TYR A 118 3.18 -6.35 -38.01
N SER A 119 2.20 -6.55 -37.15
CA SER A 119 2.44 -6.61 -35.71
C SER A 119 2.24 -8.02 -35.19
N TYR A 120 3.10 -8.40 -34.27
CA TYR A 120 2.98 -9.67 -33.57
C TYR A 120 3.27 -9.44 -32.08
N ILE A 121 2.25 -9.65 -31.26
CA ILE A 121 2.38 -9.71 -29.80
C ILE A 121 2.52 -11.16 -29.39
N ASP A 122 3.65 -11.51 -28.77
CA ASP A 122 3.89 -12.84 -28.24
C ASP A 122 3.25 -12.97 -26.84
N VAL A 123 1.99 -13.42 -26.82
CA VAL A 123 1.18 -13.53 -25.59
C VAL A 123 1.82 -14.47 -24.57
N ASP A 124 2.48 -15.54 -25.03
CA ASP A 124 3.10 -16.53 -24.13
C ASP A 124 4.36 -16.00 -23.46
N LYS A 125 5.02 -15.01 -24.08
CA LYS A 125 6.16 -14.30 -23.49
C LYS A 125 5.77 -13.06 -22.70
N PHE A 126 4.49 -12.71 -22.65
CA PHE A 126 4.02 -11.63 -21.78
C PHE A 126 4.04 -12.09 -20.33
N ARG A 127 4.87 -11.41 -19.51
CA ARG A 127 5.01 -11.73 -18.10
C ARG A 127 4.01 -10.96 -17.27
N LEU A 128 3.40 -11.66 -16.33
CA LEU A 128 2.66 -11.05 -15.25
C LEU A 128 3.46 -11.21 -13.97
N SER A 129 3.90 -10.07 -13.47
CA SER A 129 4.67 -9.99 -12.25
C SER A 129 3.86 -9.25 -11.21
N MET A 130 3.83 -9.78 -10.00
CA MET A 130 3.41 -8.98 -8.88
C MET A 130 4.60 -8.15 -8.45
N SER A 131 4.44 -6.83 -8.56
CA SER A 131 5.11 -5.97 -7.64
C SER A 131 4.40 -6.21 -6.31
N ARG A 132 5.09 -6.91 -5.40
CA ARG A 132 5.14 -6.37 -4.03
C ARG A 132 5.41 -4.91 -4.26
N GLU A 133 4.54 -4.01 -3.81
CA GLU A 133 4.95 -2.62 -3.80
C GLU A 133 6.37 -2.68 -3.20
N GLN A 134 7.40 -2.39 -4.01
CA GLN A 134 8.48 -1.62 -3.45
C GLN A 134 7.73 -0.38 -3.06
N GLU A 135 7.16 -0.43 -1.84
CA GLU A 135 6.94 0.76 -1.07
C GLU A 135 8.28 1.43 -1.25
N GLU A 136 8.33 2.48 -2.08
CA GLU A 136 9.25 3.56 -1.83
C GLU A 136 9.37 3.60 -0.32
N ASN A 137 10.57 3.36 0.22
CA ASN A 137 10.88 3.37 1.64
C ASN A 137 10.32 4.64 2.29
N ARG A 138 9.02 4.71 2.48
CA ARG A 138 8.31 5.70 3.25
C ARG A 138 8.34 5.13 4.64
N GLN A 139 9.57 5.05 5.16
CA GLN A 139 9.84 4.90 6.57
C GLN A 139 9.03 6.01 7.26
N ASN A 140 7.86 5.65 7.74
CA ASN A 140 6.94 6.60 8.32
C ASN A 140 7.38 6.81 9.77
N ILE A 141 7.98 7.97 10.02
CA ILE A 141 8.45 8.34 11.34
C ILE A 141 7.38 9.21 11.99
N VAL A 142 6.72 8.66 13.00
CA VAL A 142 5.72 9.37 13.81
C VAL A 142 6.36 9.74 15.14
N VAL A 143 6.26 11.02 15.50
CA VAL A 143 6.73 11.52 16.79
C VAL A 143 5.57 12.17 17.50
N ASP A 144 5.23 11.64 18.67
CA ASP A 144 4.12 12.08 19.50
C ASP A 144 4.63 12.38 20.92
N VAL A 145 5.05 13.63 21.14
CA VAL A 145 5.61 14.10 22.42
C VAL A 145 5.11 15.53 22.69
N PRO A 146 5.19 16.03 23.93
CA PRO A 146 4.90 17.43 24.22
C PRO A 146 5.74 18.38 23.33
N GLU A 147 5.12 19.47 22.87
CA GLU A 147 5.70 20.38 21.86
C GLU A 147 7.12 20.86 22.21
N GLU A 148 7.38 21.07 23.50
CA GLU A 148 8.69 21.50 24.01
C GLU A 148 9.85 20.51 23.73
N TYR A 149 9.54 19.22 23.55
CA TYR A 149 10.52 18.17 23.26
C TYR A 149 10.50 17.70 21.80
N GLU A 150 9.49 18.10 21.02
CA GLU A 150 9.22 17.57 19.68
C GLU A 150 10.43 17.70 18.75
N LYS A 151 11.13 18.84 18.79
CA LYS A 151 12.28 19.11 17.93
C LYS A 151 13.44 18.15 18.18
N GLU A 152 13.79 17.92 19.45
CA GLU A 152 14.90 17.04 19.80
C GLU A 152 14.53 15.57 19.62
N VAL A 153 13.29 15.19 19.94
CA VAL A 153 12.80 13.82 19.72
C VAL A 153 12.68 13.50 18.24
N LYS A 154 12.27 14.44 17.38
CA LYS A 154 12.32 14.28 15.91
C LYS A 154 13.71 14.01 15.37
N ARG A 155 14.75 14.64 15.94
CA ARG A 155 16.15 14.35 15.57
C ARG A 155 16.55 12.94 15.99
N VAL A 156 16.18 12.55 17.21
CA VAL A 156 16.38 11.19 17.71
C VAL A 156 15.70 10.16 16.80
N ALA A 157 14.45 10.39 16.42
CA ALA A 157 13.68 9.49 15.56
C ALA A 157 14.36 9.28 14.21
N LYS A 158 14.87 10.35 13.59
CA LYS A 158 15.67 10.27 12.36
C LYS A 158 16.96 9.50 12.56
N GLY A 159 17.66 9.71 13.68
CA GLY A 159 18.87 8.97 14.03
C GLY A 159 18.62 7.47 14.17
N ILE A 160 17.53 7.09 14.84
CA ILE A 160 17.10 5.69 14.97
C ILE A 160 16.79 5.09 13.60
N ALA A 161 16.04 5.80 12.75
CA ALA A 161 15.72 5.34 11.39
C ALA A 161 16.96 5.09 10.53
N ILE A 162 17.94 6.01 10.58
CA ILE A 162 19.23 5.85 9.88
C ILE A 162 19.97 4.62 10.41
N PHE A 163 20.06 4.48 11.74
CA PHE A 163 20.73 3.32 12.34
C PHE A 163 20.08 1.99 11.94
N LEU A 164 18.75 1.92 11.93
CA LEU A 164 18.02 0.72 11.49
C LEU A 164 18.32 0.40 10.02
N SER A 165 18.34 1.43 9.17
CA SER A 165 18.67 1.29 7.75
C SER A 165 20.10 0.78 7.53
N ASP A 166 21.09 1.34 8.25
CA ASP A 166 22.49 0.91 8.21
C ASP A 166 22.68 -0.56 8.64
N ASN A 167 21.76 -1.08 9.46
CA ASN A 167 21.75 -2.47 9.93
C ASN A 167 20.83 -3.37 9.08
N ASN A 168 20.45 -2.96 7.87
CA ASN A 168 19.56 -3.69 6.96
C ASN A 168 18.18 -4.04 7.57
N VAL A 169 17.69 -3.20 8.48
CA VAL A 169 16.33 -3.30 9.02
C VAL A 169 15.42 -2.36 8.23
N ASN A 170 14.59 -2.93 7.37
CA ASN A 170 13.53 -2.20 6.70
C ASN A 170 12.29 -2.16 7.59
N PHE A 171 11.59 -1.03 7.62
CA PHE A 171 10.40 -0.84 8.42
C PHE A 171 9.40 0.08 7.73
N ASP A 172 8.12 -0.19 7.97
CA ASP A 172 7.00 0.61 7.47
C ASP A 172 6.85 1.84 8.37
N THR A 173 6.71 1.61 9.68
CA THR A 173 6.47 2.68 10.65
C THR A 173 7.39 2.58 11.87
N LEU A 174 7.97 3.72 12.26
CA LEU A 174 8.66 3.94 13.53
C LEU A 174 7.89 5.01 14.30
N VAL A 175 7.33 4.65 15.45
CA VAL A 175 6.65 5.58 16.35
C VAL A 175 7.50 5.84 17.58
N ILE A 176 7.77 7.11 17.87
CA ILE A 176 8.35 7.54 19.14
C ILE A 176 7.31 8.39 19.86
N SER A 177 6.74 7.79 20.91
CA SER A 177 5.77 8.45 21.78
C SER A 177 6.45 8.84 23.09
N GLY A 178 5.99 9.91 23.71
CA GLY A 178 6.53 10.31 25.00
C GLY A 178 5.56 11.14 25.81
N TYR A 179 5.60 10.93 27.12
CA TYR A 179 4.68 11.53 28.07
C TYR A 179 5.43 11.94 29.34
N LEU A 180 4.94 12.98 30.00
CA LEU A 180 5.55 13.52 31.22
C LEU A 180 4.97 12.87 32.47
N VAL A 181 5.84 12.41 33.36
CA VAL A 181 5.48 11.98 34.71
C VAL A 181 6.43 12.65 35.70
N LYS A 182 5.90 13.58 36.51
CA LYS A 182 6.69 14.33 37.51
C LYS A 182 7.96 14.94 36.91
N ASP A 183 7.81 15.65 35.79
CA ASP A 183 8.89 16.29 35.02
C ASP A 183 9.93 15.34 34.39
N ILE A 184 9.63 14.04 34.32
CA ILE A 184 10.44 13.06 33.59
C ILE A 184 9.70 12.69 32.31
N LEU A 185 10.35 12.90 31.17
CA LEU A 185 9.89 12.47 29.85
C LEU A 185 10.12 10.97 29.71
N LYS A 186 9.04 10.21 29.77
CA LYS A 186 9.04 8.77 29.48
C LYS A 186 8.85 8.57 27.98
N ILE A 187 9.76 7.83 27.35
CA ILE A 187 9.76 7.58 25.91
C ILE A 187 9.43 6.12 25.64
N ARG A 188 8.49 5.89 24.72
CA ARG A 188 8.15 4.57 24.19
C ARG A 188 8.42 4.53 22.69
N VAL A 189 9.10 3.47 22.25
CA VAL A 189 9.48 3.28 20.84
C VAL A 189 8.76 2.06 20.29
N VAL A 190 8.01 2.24 19.20
CA VAL A 190 7.30 1.15 18.51
C VAL A 190 7.82 1.04 17.09
N LEU A 191 8.20 -0.17 16.67
CA LEU A 191 8.70 -0.45 15.34
C LEU A 191 7.82 -1.48 14.62
N MET A 192 7.43 -1.17 13.40
CA MET A 192 6.72 -2.09 12.51
C MET A 192 7.64 -2.47 11.34
N PRO A 193 8.40 -3.58 11.44
CA PRO A 193 9.36 -3.97 10.40
C PRO A 193 8.68 -4.49 9.13
N VAL A 194 9.34 -4.30 7.99
CA VAL A 194 8.96 -4.87 6.69
C VAL A 194 9.89 -6.03 6.39
N GLY A 195 9.40 -7.26 6.56
CA GLY A 195 10.16 -8.48 6.32
C GLY A 195 10.11 -9.46 7.49
N GLU A 196 10.78 -10.59 7.33
CA GLU A 196 10.89 -11.61 8.37
C GLU A 196 12.13 -11.34 9.23
N TYR A 197 11.90 -10.86 10.45
CA TYR A 197 12.94 -10.66 11.46
C TYR A 197 12.64 -11.51 12.69
N GLU A 198 13.68 -11.95 13.39
CA GLU A 198 13.54 -12.52 14.73
C GLU A 198 13.18 -11.41 15.72
N GLU A 199 11.98 -11.48 16.32
CA GLU A 199 11.41 -10.45 17.21
C GLU A 199 12.38 -10.12 18.36
N ASP A 200 12.92 -11.14 19.03
CA ASP A 200 13.85 -10.96 20.15
C ASP A 200 15.16 -10.25 19.78
N LYS A 201 15.69 -10.50 18.57
CA LYS A 201 16.92 -9.84 18.09
C LYS A 201 16.64 -8.39 17.74
N LEU A 202 15.50 -8.14 17.09
CA LEU A 202 15.12 -6.81 16.66
C LEU A 202 14.74 -5.92 17.86
N GLU A 203 14.06 -6.47 18.86
CA GLU A 203 13.75 -5.76 20.10
C GLU A 203 15.02 -5.40 20.86
N LYS A 204 15.99 -6.33 20.98
CA LYS A 204 17.30 -6.05 21.59
C LYS A 204 18.07 -4.95 20.86
N LEU A 205 18.07 -4.99 19.52
CA LEU A 205 18.70 -3.96 18.69
C LEU A 205 18.04 -2.60 18.93
N LEU A 206 16.71 -2.55 18.83
CA LEU A 206 15.93 -1.34 19.03
C LEU A 206 16.12 -0.77 20.44
N ARG A 207 16.22 -1.64 21.45
CA ARG A 207 16.51 -1.29 22.84
C ARG A 207 17.87 -0.64 23.03
N GLY A 208 18.94 -1.27 22.53
CA GLY A 208 20.27 -0.67 22.64
C GLY A 208 20.36 0.71 21.98
N VAL A 209 19.68 0.88 20.85
CA VAL A 209 19.66 2.14 20.12
C VAL A 209 18.82 3.20 20.84
N ALA A 210 17.61 2.83 21.28
CA ALA A 210 16.74 3.73 22.03
C ALA A 210 17.36 4.17 23.37
N GLU A 211 18.06 3.28 24.08
CA GLU A 211 18.81 3.62 25.31
C GLU A 211 19.95 4.59 25.03
N LYS A 212 20.67 4.42 23.93
CA LYS A 212 21.72 5.36 23.50
C LYS A 212 21.14 6.75 23.21
N TYR A 213 19.99 6.82 22.54
CA TYR A 213 19.37 8.11 22.22
C TYR A 213 18.65 8.76 23.40
N THR A 214 18.03 8.00 24.30
CA THR A 214 17.50 8.55 25.56
C THR A 214 18.64 9.09 26.44
N SER A 215 19.82 8.46 26.41
CA SER A 215 21.02 9.00 27.05
C SER A 215 21.49 10.32 26.43
N TYR A 216 21.45 10.44 25.10
CA TYR A 216 21.72 11.70 24.41
C TYR A 216 20.75 12.83 24.83
N LEU A 217 19.45 12.53 24.98
CA LEU A 217 18.48 13.52 25.47
C LEU A 217 18.81 13.97 26.91
N ARG A 218 19.32 13.05 27.75
CA ARG A 218 19.82 13.38 29.09
C ARG A 218 21.04 14.29 29.05
N GLU A 219 21.99 14.04 28.15
CA GLU A 219 23.17 14.92 27.96
C GLU A 219 22.77 16.34 27.50
N ARG A 220 21.65 16.47 26.80
CA ARG A 220 21.06 17.76 26.41
C ARG A 220 20.28 18.46 27.54
N GLY A 221 20.28 17.89 28.75
CA GLY A 221 19.61 18.47 29.92
C GLY A 221 18.15 18.07 30.09
N LEU A 222 17.64 17.14 29.28
CA LEU A 222 16.25 16.65 29.39
C LEU A 222 16.21 15.46 30.34
N LYS A 223 15.28 15.46 31.30
CA LYS A 223 15.05 14.29 32.17
C LYS A 223 14.28 13.22 31.39
N ALA A 224 14.97 12.48 30.52
CA ALA A 224 14.35 11.46 29.66
C ALA A 224 14.71 10.03 30.12
N ILE A 225 13.72 9.13 30.13
CA ILE A 225 13.93 7.69 30.36
C ILE A 225 13.20 6.88 29.30
N LEU A 226 13.78 5.74 28.92
CA LEU A 226 13.09 4.74 28.12
C LEU A 226 12.09 3.98 29.01
N ASP A 227 10.83 4.01 28.63
CA ASP A 227 9.74 3.34 29.36
C ASP A 227 9.46 1.96 28.77
N ASP A 228 9.30 1.88 27.45
CA ASP A 228 8.91 0.63 26.79
C ASP A 228 9.34 0.57 25.32
N ILE A 229 9.48 -0.64 24.80
CA ILE A 229 9.82 -0.92 23.40
C ILE A 229 8.95 -2.05 22.89
N GLU A 230 8.34 -1.82 21.73
CA GLU A 230 7.47 -2.81 21.10
C GLU A 230 7.84 -3.00 19.63
N VAL A 231 7.97 -4.25 19.20
CA VAL A 231 8.09 -4.62 17.79
C VAL A 231 6.79 -5.28 17.36
N ILE A 232 6.12 -4.69 16.38
CA ILE A 232 4.85 -5.18 15.82
C ILE A 232 5.15 -5.88 14.50
N THR A 233 5.35 -7.20 14.53
CA THR A 233 5.48 -8.00 13.31
C THR A 233 4.11 -8.29 12.69
N THR A 234 4.01 -8.32 11.36
CA THR A 234 2.79 -8.67 10.60
C THR A 234 2.44 -10.15 10.64
N LYS A 235 3.23 -10.99 11.33
CA LYS A 235 2.73 -12.28 11.82
C LYS A 235 1.52 -11.93 12.66
N ILE A 236 0.31 -12.22 12.16
CA ILE A 236 -0.96 -11.97 12.84
C ILE A 236 -0.78 -12.47 14.26
N LYS A 237 -0.44 -11.55 15.16
CA LYS A 237 -0.25 -11.92 16.54
C LYS A 237 -1.66 -12.32 17.00
N PRO A 238 -1.79 -13.37 17.81
CA PRO A 238 -3.09 -13.93 18.20
C PRO A 238 -4.01 -12.94 18.95
N TRP A 239 -3.64 -11.67 19.13
CA TRP A 239 -4.50 -10.65 19.73
C TRP A 239 -5.71 -10.27 18.89
N VAL A 240 -5.68 -10.29 17.55
CA VAL A 240 -6.91 -10.04 16.77
C VAL A 240 -7.91 -11.17 17.00
N SER A 241 -7.44 -12.41 17.04
CA SER A 241 -8.26 -13.58 17.35
C SER A 241 -8.69 -13.63 18.82
N ILE A 242 -7.85 -13.17 19.77
CA ILE A 242 -8.21 -13.02 21.19
C ILE A 242 -9.21 -11.87 21.39
N ALA A 243 -9.06 -10.74 20.70
CA ALA A 243 -9.97 -9.61 20.75
C ALA A 243 -11.34 -9.97 20.15
N LEU A 244 -11.37 -10.70 19.03
CA LEU A 244 -12.61 -11.25 18.46
C LEU A 244 -13.25 -12.28 19.38
N LYS A 245 -12.47 -13.12 20.07
CA LYS A 245 -12.99 -14.05 21.10
C LYS A 245 -13.57 -13.30 22.30
N ARG A 246 -12.88 -12.28 22.82
CA ARG A 246 -13.35 -11.45 23.94
C ARG A 246 -14.61 -10.67 23.58
N LYS A 247 -14.69 -10.13 22.37
CA LYS A 247 -15.91 -9.46 21.86
C LYS A 247 -17.09 -10.44 21.80
N ARG A 248 -16.89 -11.66 21.27
CA ARG A 248 -17.94 -12.69 21.23
C ARG A 248 -18.37 -13.16 22.62
N LEU A 249 -17.45 -13.21 23.59
CA LEU A 249 -17.78 -13.53 24.98
C LEU A 249 -18.60 -12.42 25.62
N ALA A 250 -18.20 -11.15 25.45
CA ALA A 250 -18.95 -9.99 25.93
C ALA A 250 -20.34 -9.89 25.28
N GLU A 251 -20.47 -10.20 23.98
CA GLU A 251 -21.78 -10.25 23.29
C GLU A 251 -22.67 -11.38 23.83
N ARG A 252 -22.10 -12.53 24.18
CA ARG A 252 -22.83 -13.65 24.80
C ARG A 252 -23.26 -13.32 26.23
N GLU A 253 -22.38 -12.75 27.04
CA GLU A 253 -22.71 -12.30 28.40
C GLU A 253 -23.77 -11.20 28.37
N ALA A 254 -23.64 -10.21 27.47
CA ALA A 254 -24.66 -9.17 27.29
C ALA A 254 -26.00 -9.76 26.83
N SER A 255 -25.99 -10.75 25.93
CA SER A 255 -27.22 -11.43 25.50
C SER A 255 -27.86 -12.21 26.64
N GLN A 256 -27.05 -12.85 27.49
CA GLN A 256 -27.51 -13.58 28.68
C GLN A 256 -28.13 -12.64 29.73
N ILE A 257 -27.49 -11.49 29.98
CA ILE A 257 -27.99 -10.42 30.85
C ILE A 257 -29.32 -9.85 30.32
N VAL A 258 -29.49 -9.70 29.01
CA VAL A 258 -30.74 -9.21 28.40
C VAL A 258 -31.87 -10.25 28.42
N SER A 259 -31.54 -11.54 28.41
CA SER A 259 -32.50 -12.64 28.56
C SER A 259 -32.86 -12.95 30.01
N ASP A 260 -32.21 -12.33 30.98
CA ASP A 260 -32.53 -12.50 32.40
C ASP A 260 -33.86 -11.78 32.72
N GLU A 261 -34.85 -12.54 33.19
CA GLU A 261 -36.22 -12.06 33.44
C GLU A 261 -36.25 -10.91 34.47
N ASP A 262 -35.32 -10.91 35.42
CA ASP A 262 -35.20 -9.88 36.44
C ASP A 262 -34.76 -8.52 35.87
N ILE A 263 -33.92 -8.53 34.83
CA ILE A 263 -33.43 -7.31 34.17
C ILE A 263 -34.48 -6.75 33.23
N GLN A 264 -35.26 -7.61 32.56
CA GLN A 264 -36.41 -7.16 31.76
C GLN A 264 -37.47 -6.45 32.61
N LEU A 265 -37.72 -6.93 33.84
CA LEU A 265 -38.63 -6.30 34.79
C LEU A 265 -38.15 -4.90 35.22
N VAL A 266 -36.83 -4.73 35.43
CA VAL A 266 -36.24 -3.42 35.77
C VAL A 266 -36.33 -2.45 34.60
N VAL A 267 -36.00 -2.89 33.38
CA VAL A 267 -36.08 -2.06 32.16
C VAL A 267 -37.52 -1.62 31.86
N GLN A 268 -38.50 -2.50 32.05
CA GLN A 268 -39.92 -2.15 31.91
C GLN A 268 -40.38 -1.12 32.96
N LYS A 269 -39.92 -1.25 34.21
CA LYS A 269 -40.21 -0.27 35.28
C LYS A 269 -39.65 1.13 34.97
N PHE A 270 -38.46 1.21 34.38
CA PHE A 270 -37.87 2.50 33.98
C PHE A 270 -38.56 3.10 32.74
N ARG A 271 -38.96 2.29 31.76
CA ARG A 271 -39.76 2.76 30.61
C ARG A 271 -41.16 3.26 31.02
N GLY A 272 -41.80 2.63 32.01
CA GLY A 272 -43.10 3.07 32.53
C GLY A 272 -43.06 4.43 33.26
N LYS A 273 -41.91 4.82 33.83
CA LYS A 273 -41.75 6.14 34.49
C LYS A 273 -41.49 7.28 33.51
N LEU A 274 -40.95 7.01 32.32
CA LEU A 274 -40.71 8.02 31.27
C LEU A 274 -41.98 8.42 30.49
N SER A 275 -43.10 7.71 30.67
CA SER A 275 -44.40 8.02 30.05
C SER A 275 -45.32 8.91 30.91
N ARG A 276 -44.85 9.40 32.07
CA ARG A 276 -45.65 10.21 33.01
C ARG A 276 -45.01 11.55 33.39
N ASN A 277 -44.11 12.09 32.57
CA ASN A 277 -43.71 13.49 32.60
C ASN A 277 -44.03 14.15 31.27
#